data_AF-A0A7X1TTH4-F1
#
_entry.id   AF-A0A7X1TTH4-F1
#
_cell.length_a   1.000
_cell.length_b   1.000
_cell.length_c   1.000
_cell.angle_alpha   90.00
_cell.angle_beta   90.00
_cell.angle_gamma   90.00
#
_symmetry.space_group_name_H-M   'P 1'
#
loop_
_entity.id
_entity.type
_entity.pdbx_description
1 polymer ?
#
loop_
_entity_poly.entity_id
_entity_poly.type
_entity_poly.pdbx_seq_one_letter_code
_entity_poly.pdbx_strand_id
1 'polypeptide(L)'
;MSPARASMFVFVGWLAAGTPASAQSRWVIVNGERMSDAQVAYLERRACTQIPNGQYWLDTQTGAWGYARNPQVQGRFGEACRQPRKSLSERRQLYRPGEILSQ
;
A
#
# COMPACT_ATOMS: atom_id res chain seq x y z
N MET A 1 -27.80 64.29 11.08
CA MET A 1 -26.82 63.38 11.71
C MET A 1 -27.41 61.97 11.76
N SER A 2 -26.84 61.00 11.04
CA SER A 2 -27.21 59.58 11.13
C SER A 2 -26.17 58.81 11.95
N PRO A 3 -26.53 57.91 12.88
CA PRO A 3 -25.56 57.01 13.47
C PRO A 3 -25.34 55.79 12.56
N ALA A 4 -24.06 55.52 12.30
CA ALA A 4 -23.61 54.33 11.56
C ALA A 4 -23.90 53.07 12.37
N ARG A 5 -24.50 52.07 11.72
CA ARG A 5 -24.69 50.73 12.28
C ARG A 5 -23.36 49.97 12.19
N ALA A 6 -22.79 49.62 13.34
CA ALA A 6 -21.63 48.74 13.42
C ALA A 6 -22.08 47.29 13.18
N SER A 7 -21.70 46.71 12.05
CA SER A 7 -21.93 45.31 11.74
C SER A 7 -20.87 44.45 12.43
N MET A 8 -21.30 43.66 13.42
CA MET A 8 -20.46 42.70 14.13
C MET A 8 -20.40 41.40 13.32
N PHE A 9 -19.24 41.11 12.71
CA PHE A 9 -18.99 39.85 12.02
C PHE A 9 -18.67 38.75 13.03
N VAL A 10 -19.56 37.77 13.18
CA VAL A 10 -19.31 36.55 13.95
C VAL A 10 -18.53 35.58 13.05
N PHE A 11 -17.27 35.33 13.38
CA PHE A 11 -16.49 34.25 12.77
C PHE A 11 -16.90 32.92 13.41
N VAL A 12 -17.71 32.14 12.71
CA VAL A 12 -17.98 30.74 13.07
C VAL A 12 -16.76 29.92 12.64
N GLY A 13 -15.88 29.62 13.60
CA GLY A 13 -14.77 28.70 13.40
C GLY A 13 -15.28 27.27 13.27
N TRP A 14 -15.17 26.70 12.07
CA TRP A 14 -15.45 25.29 11.81
C TRP A 14 -14.27 24.46 12.34
N LEU A 15 -14.39 23.93 13.56
CA LEU A 15 -13.50 22.89 14.05
C LEU A 15 -13.89 21.58 13.35
N ALA A 16 -13.23 21.28 12.23
CA ALA A 16 -13.26 19.96 11.65
C ALA A 16 -12.56 18.98 12.62
N ALA A 17 -13.33 18.39 13.53
CA ALA A 17 -12.87 17.27 14.34
C ALA A 17 -12.63 16.09 13.39
N GLY A 18 -11.36 15.81 13.07
CA GLY A 18 -10.99 14.60 12.33
C GLY A 18 -11.39 13.38 13.16
N THR A 19 -12.44 12.67 12.74
CA THR A 19 -12.78 11.38 13.34
C THR A 19 -11.59 10.44 13.09
N PRO A 20 -11.09 9.72 14.11
CA PRO A 20 -10.08 8.71 13.88
C PRO A 20 -10.66 7.72 12.87
N ALA A 21 -10.01 7.59 11.72
CA ALA A 21 -10.39 6.60 10.73
C ALA A 21 -10.28 5.23 11.41
N SER A 22 -11.42 4.62 11.70
CA SER A 22 -11.48 3.25 12.21
C SER A 22 -10.78 2.36 11.20
N ALA A 23 -9.56 1.92 11.50
CA ALA A 23 -8.84 0.98 10.65
C ALA A 23 -9.68 -0.28 10.54
N GLN A 24 -10.26 -0.51 9.36
CA GLN A 24 -11.10 -1.66 9.11
C GLN A 24 -10.22 -2.91 9.25
N SER A 25 -10.55 -3.79 10.21
CA SER A 25 -9.78 -5.00 10.49
C SER A 25 -9.61 -5.82 9.21
N ARG A 26 -8.38 -6.20 8.90
CA ARG A 26 -8.01 -6.83 7.63
C ARG A 26 -8.58 -8.24 7.56
N TRP A 27 -9.04 -8.65 6.38
CA TRP A 27 -9.53 -10.00 6.14
C TRP A 27 -8.53 -10.91 5.42
N VAL A 28 -7.55 -11.44 6.15
CA VAL A 28 -6.54 -12.37 5.62
C VAL A 28 -6.63 -13.72 6.34
N ILE A 29 -6.65 -14.80 5.57
CA ILE A 29 -6.61 -16.18 6.06
C ILE A 29 -5.44 -16.88 5.36
N VAL A 30 -4.54 -17.47 6.13
CA VAL A 30 -3.39 -18.23 5.60
C VAL A 30 -3.45 -19.64 6.17
N ASN A 31 -3.44 -20.65 5.31
CA ASN A 31 -3.52 -22.06 5.71
C ASN A 31 -4.75 -22.37 6.60
N GLY A 32 -5.86 -21.66 6.37
CA GLY A 32 -7.09 -21.81 7.14
C GLY A 32 -7.12 -21.00 8.45
N GLU A 33 -6.02 -20.38 8.85
CA GLU A 33 -5.94 -19.59 10.07
C GLU A 33 -6.18 -18.09 9.80
N ARG A 34 -7.01 -17.49 10.64
CA ARG A 34 -7.29 -16.06 10.60
C ARG A 34 -6.10 -15.27 11.15
N MET A 35 -5.48 -14.45 10.30
CA MET A 35 -4.41 -13.56 10.73
C MET A 35 -4.96 -12.30 11.42
N SER A 36 -4.30 -11.86 12.48
CA SER A 36 -4.46 -10.54 13.08
C SER A 36 -3.79 -9.45 12.23
N ASP A 37 -4.19 -8.19 12.41
CA ASP A 37 -3.59 -7.06 11.70
C ASP A 37 -2.07 -6.95 11.92
N ALA A 38 -1.60 -7.27 13.13
CA ALA A 38 -0.16 -7.28 13.45
C ALA A 38 0.59 -8.39 12.70
N GLN A 39 0.00 -9.58 12.56
CA GLN A 39 0.58 -10.68 11.78
C GLN A 39 0.60 -10.35 10.29
N VAL A 40 -0.49 -9.77 9.75
CA VAL A 40 -0.53 -9.31 8.35
C VAL A 40 0.56 -8.27 8.10
N ALA A 41 0.68 -7.25 8.96
CA ALA A 41 1.72 -6.24 8.83
C ALA A 41 3.14 -6.83 8.92
N TYR A 42 3.34 -7.85 9.75
CA TYR A 42 4.61 -8.58 9.81
C TYR A 42 4.91 -9.31 8.49
N LEU A 43 3.93 -10.02 7.93
CA LEU A 43 4.08 -10.73 6.66
C LEU A 43 4.34 -9.76 5.50
N GLU A 44 3.64 -8.64 5.44
CA GLU A 44 3.83 -7.60 4.41
C GLU A 44 5.26 -7.02 4.43
N ARG A 45 5.79 -6.71 5.62
CA ARG A 45 7.18 -6.27 5.77
C ARG A 45 8.18 -7.31 5.28
N ARG A 46 7.93 -8.59 5.53
CA ARG A 46 8.80 -9.70 5.09
C ARG A 46 8.63 -10.03 3.60
N ALA A 47 7.46 -9.76 3.04
CA ALA A 47 7.15 -9.98 1.63
C ALA A 47 7.53 -8.79 0.75
N CYS A 48 7.78 -7.61 1.32
CA CYS A 48 7.96 -6.32 0.64
C CYS A 48 6.80 -5.99 -0.32
N THR A 49 5.59 -6.41 0.05
CA THR A 49 4.37 -6.15 -0.71
C THR A 49 3.18 -6.12 0.23
N GLN A 50 2.12 -5.43 -0.17
CA GLN A 50 0.85 -5.44 0.53
C GLN A 50 0.12 -6.76 0.26
N ILE A 51 -0.56 -7.29 1.27
CA ILE A 51 -1.36 -8.52 1.19
C ILE A 51 -2.84 -8.10 1.12
N PRO A 52 -3.53 -8.34 -0.02
CA PRO A 52 -4.95 -8.08 -0.13
C PRO A 52 -5.78 -8.94 0.84
N ASN A 53 -7.02 -8.53 1.10
CA ASN A 53 -7.96 -9.39 1.81
C ASN A 53 -8.23 -10.65 0.97
N GLY A 54 -8.14 -11.83 1.59
CA GLY A 54 -8.25 -13.09 0.86
C GLY A 54 -7.93 -14.32 1.71
N GLN A 55 -8.12 -15.49 1.10
CA GLN A 55 -7.68 -16.77 1.61
C GLN A 55 -6.51 -17.28 0.78
N TYR A 56 -5.46 -17.71 1.45
CA TYR A 56 -4.21 -18.12 0.83
C TYR A 56 -3.75 -19.45 1.42
N TRP A 57 -2.99 -20.20 0.63
CA TRP A 57 -2.10 -21.23 1.15
C TRP A 57 -0.65 -20.74 1.03
N LEU A 58 0.16 -21.12 2.01
CA LEU A 58 1.59 -20.84 2.08
C LEU A 58 2.30 -22.11 2.53
N ASP A 59 3.19 -22.62 1.69
CA ASP A 59 4.16 -23.63 2.07
C ASP A 59 5.34 -22.94 2.75
N THR A 60 5.52 -23.17 4.05
CA THR A 60 6.59 -22.55 4.85
C THR A 60 7.98 -23.15 4.59
N GLN A 61 8.06 -24.34 4.00
CA GLN A 61 9.33 -24.99 3.65
C GLN A 61 9.90 -24.40 2.36
N THR A 62 9.05 -24.28 1.34
CA THR A 62 9.48 -23.76 0.03
C THR A 62 9.27 -22.25 -0.10
N GLY A 63 8.39 -21.66 0.69
CA GLY A 63 7.93 -20.28 0.53
C GLY A 63 6.99 -20.08 -0.65
N ALA A 64 6.54 -21.14 -1.33
CA ALA A 64 5.54 -21.04 -2.38
C ALA A 64 4.18 -20.66 -1.78
N TRP A 65 3.44 -19.81 -2.48
CA TRP A 65 2.10 -19.40 -2.04
C TRP A 65 1.12 -19.34 -3.21
N GLY A 66 -0.17 -19.35 -2.87
CA GLY A 66 -1.24 -19.13 -3.82
C GLY A 66 -2.59 -18.90 -3.15
N TYR A 67 -3.65 -18.77 -3.96
CA TYR A 67 -5.00 -18.60 -3.46
C TYR A 67 -5.54 -19.93 -2.89
N ALA A 68 -6.25 -19.87 -1.76
CA ALA A 68 -6.82 -21.07 -1.14
C ALA A 68 -7.71 -21.85 -2.13
N ARG A 69 -7.67 -23.18 -2.05
CA ARG A 69 -8.36 -24.14 -2.95
C ARG A 69 -7.91 -24.07 -4.42
N ASN A 70 -6.92 -23.26 -4.77
CA ASN A 70 -6.29 -23.26 -6.08
C ASN A 70 -4.85 -23.80 -5.95
N PRO A 71 -4.51 -24.95 -6.57
CA PRO A 71 -3.16 -25.51 -6.45
C PRO A 71 -2.09 -24.71 -7.22
N GLN A 72 -2.48 -23.73 -8.03
CA GLN A 72 -1.54 -22.90 -8.80
C GLN A 72 -0.71 -21.99 -7.91
N VAL A 73 0.62 -22.16 -7.96
CA VAL A 73 1.60 -21.27 -7.34
C VAL A 73 1.50 -19.89 -7.98
N GLN A 74 1.32 -18.85 -7.16
CA GLN A 74 1.30 -17.45 -7.60
C GLN A 74 2.68 -16.78 -7.49
N GLY A 75 3.54 -17.28 -6.61
CA GLY A 75 4.92 -16.81 -6.49
C GLY A 75 5.62 -17.36 -5.27
N ARG A 76 6.75 -16.72 -4.92
CA ARG A 76 7.49 -17.02 -3.69
C ARG A 76 7.40 -15.87 -2.69
N PHE A 77 7.20 -16.22 -1.43
CA PHE A 77 7.17 -15.28 -0.33
C PHE A 77 8.52 -14.54 -0.23
N GLY A 78 8.48 -13.21 -0.08
CA GLY A 78 9.70 -12.38 -0.02
C GLY A 78 10.43 -12.19 -1.35
N GLU A 79 9.90 -12.68 -2.47
CA GLU A 79 10.53 -12.48 -3.78
C GLU A 79 10.60 -11.00 -4.17
N ALA A 80 9.55 -10.22 -3.87
CA ALA A 80 9.54 -8.78 -4.18
C ALA A 80 10.66 -8.01 -3.46
N CYS A 81 11.12 -8.48 -2.30
CA CYS A 81 12.28 -7.90 -1.62
C CYS A 81 13.59 -8.15 -2.38
N ARG A 82 13.67 -9.25 -3.12
CA ARG A 82 14.89 -9.69 -3.81
C ARG A 82 15.02 -9.09 -5.21
N GLN A 83 13.93 -8.62 -5.81
CA GLN A 83 13.97 -8.04 -7.14
C GLN A 83 14.64 -6.66 -7.07
N PRO A 84 15.88 -6.49 -7.60
CA PRO A 84 16.45 -5.17 -7.74
C PRO A 84 15.61 -4.44 -8.78
N ARG A 85 15.02 -3.30 -8.41
CA ARG A 85 14.36 -2.45 -9.40
C ARG A 85 15.44 -2.01 -10.37
N LYS A 86 15.38 -2.50 -11.62
CA LYS A 86 16.33 -2.11 -12.66
C LYS A 86 16.46 -0.59 -12.71
N SER A 87 17.69 -0.10 -12.73
CA SER A 87 17.94 1.33 -12.82
C SER A 87 17.33 1.89 -14.11
N LEU A 88 17.06 3.20 -14.14
CA LEU A 88 16.58 3.84 -15.36
C LEU A 88 17.57 3.68 -16.52
N SER A 89 18.89 3.64 -16.23
CA SER A 89 19.95 3.38 -17.21
C SER A 89 19.82 1.98 -17.81
N GLU A 90 19.66 0.97 -16.94
CA GLU A 90 19.52 -0.43 -17.36
C GLU A 90 18.22 -0.66 -18.15
N ARG A 91 17.20 0.14 -17.87
CA ARG A 91 15.94 0.16 -18.63
C ARG A 91 16.04 0.97 -19.94
N ARG A 92 17.19 1.55 -20.28
CA ARG A 92 17.35 2.47 -21.44
C ARG A 92 16.32 3.60 -21.43
N GLN A 93 16.01 4.11 -20.24
CA GLN A 93 15.06 5.20 -20.00
C GLN A 93 15.75 6.51 -19.63
N LEU A 94 17.07 6.52 -19.44
CA LEU A 94 17.84 7.74 -19.18
C LEU A 94 18.19 8.54 -20.43
N TYR A 95 18.10 7.94 -21.62
CA TYR A 95 18.43 8.63 -22.85
C TYR A 95 17.42 8.29 -23.93
N ARG A 96 16.76 9.31 -24.51
CA ARG A 96 15.97 9.16 -25.73
C ARG A 96 16.90 9.21 -26.94
N PRO A 97 16.78 8.29 -27.92
CA PRO A 97 17.51 8.43 -29.18
C PRO A 97 17.23 9.81 -29.81
N GLY A 98 18.20 10.73 -29.74
CA GLY A 98 18.13 12.09 -30.29
C GLY A 98 18.58 13.22 -29.36
N GLU A 99 18.72 12.99 -28.05
CA GLU A 99 18.92 14.07 -27.06
C GLU A 99 20.41 14.50 -26.85
N ILE A 100 21.40 13.72 -27.31
CA ILE A 100 22.87 14.00 -27.21
C ILE A 100 23.33 14.86 -28.40
N LEU A 101 22.56 14.94 -29.49
CA LEU A 101 22.97 15.59 -30.74
C LEU A 101 22.56 17.08 -30.83
N SER A 102 22.18 17.71 -29.71
CA SER A 102 21.70 19.11 -29.69
C SER A 102 22.62 20.07 -28.93
N GLN A 103 23.92 19.80 -28.87
CA GLN A 103 24.93 20.78 -28.43
C GLN A 103 25.86 21.16 -29.57
#